data_AF-A0A0J1AU79-F1
#
_entry.id   AF-A0A0J1AU79-F1
#
_cell.length_a   1.000
_cell.length_b   1.000
_cell.length_c   1.000
_cell.angle_alpha   90.00
_cell.angle_beta   90.00
_cell.angle_gamma   90.00
#
_symmetry.space_group_name_H-M   'P 1'
#
loop_
_entity.id
_entity.type
_entity.pdbx_description
1 polymer ?
#
loop_
_entity_poly.entity_id
_entity_poly.type
_entity_poly.pdbx_seq_one_letter_code
_entity_poly.pdbx_strand_id
1 'polypeptide(L)'
;QFNRAVDLVQSLPKSGPVQTSYEEKLQLYSLYKQATDGDNAAPRPGMLDMLGRAKWDSWAKQKGLSKRDAKALYVGALLKV
;
A
#
# COMPACT_ATOMS: atom_id res chain seq x y z
N GLN A 1 -10.36 1.30 12.73
CA GLN A 1 -9.05 1.98 12.65
C GLN A 1 -8.53 2.01 11.23
N PHE A 2 -8.38 0.86 10.55
CA PHE A 2 -7.97 0.78 9.14
C PHE A 2 -8.75 1.70 8.18
N ASN A 3 -10.09 1.64 8.15
CA ASN A 3 -10.87 2.49 7.23
C ASN A 3 -10.61 3.99 7.46
N ARG A 4 -10.55 4.44 8.72
CA ARG A 4 -10.21 5.83 9.05
C ARG A 4 -8.79 6.22 8.60
N ALA A 5 -7.84 5.30 8.70
CA ALA A 5 -6.48 5.50 8.21
C ALA A 5 -6.44 5.63 6.68
N VAL A 6 -7.23 4.83 5.97
CA VAL A 6 -7.41 4.94 4.51
C VAL A 6 -8.02 6.28 4.13
N ASP A 7 -9.08 6.71 4.82
CA ASP A 7 -9.73 8.00 4.58
C ASP A 7 -8.74 9.16 4.78
N LEU A 8 -7.93 9.09 5.85
CA LEU A 8 -6.85 10.05 6.12
C LEU A 8 -5.88 10.12 4.94
N VAL A 9 -5.33 8.99 4.49
CA VAL A 9 -4.38 8.95 3.37
C VAL A 9 -4.99 9.47 2.08
N GLN A 10 -6.26 9.21 1.81
CA GLN A 10 -6.96 9.72 0.62
C GLN A 10 -7.24 11.22 0.69
N SER A 11 -7.42 11.76 1.89
CA SER A 11 -7.63 13.19 2.13
C SER A 11 -6.34 14.01 2.15
N LEU A 12 -5.18 13.36 2.26
CA LEU A 12 -3.89 14.07 2.29
C LEU A 12 -3.65 14.79 0.96
N PRO A 13 -3.30 16.09 0.99
CA PRO A 13 -2.95 16.80 -0.22
C PRO A 13 -1.71 16.16 -0.85
N LYS A 14 -1.69 16.09 -2.19
CA LYS A 14 -0.55 15.54 -2.94
C LYS A 14 0.77 16.28 -2.65
N SER A 15 0.66 17.51 -2.18
CA SER A 15 1.73 18.40 -1.75
C SER A 15 1.32 19.05 -0.42
N GLY A 16 2.08 18.79 0.65
CA GLY A 16 1.81 19.28 2.00
C GLY A 16 2.96 18.98 2.96
N PRO A 17 2.86 19.40 4.24
CA PRO A 17 3.91 19.21 5.24
C PRO A 17 4.15 17.75 5.61
N VAL A 18 3.15 16.88 5.42
CA VAL A 18 3.29 15.42 5.51
C VAL A 18 3.66 14.88 4.13
N GLN A 19 4.95 14.73 3.86
CA GLN A 19 5.43 14.14 2.60
C GLN A 19 5.73 12.67 2.80
N THR A 20 4.92 11.81 2.19
CA THR A 20 5.25 10.39 2.05
C THR A 20 6.29 10.20 0.94
N SER A 21 7.39 9.53 1.28
CA SER A 21 8.39 9.08 0.32
C SER A 21 7.76 8.11 -0.69
N TYR A 22 8.46 7.89 -1.82
CA TYR A 22 8.00 6.94 -2.82
C TYR A 22 7.85 5.52 -2.25
N GLU A 23 8.77 5.12 -1.37
CA GLU A 23 8.77 3.80 -0.73
C GLU A 23 7.61 3.64 0.26
N GLU A 24 7.32 4.67 1.05
CA GLU A 24 6.17 4.69 1.97
C GLU A 24 4.85 4.58 1.20
N LYS A 25 4.73 5.26 0.05
CA LYS A 25 3.55 5.14 -0.82
C LYS A 25 3.37 3.72 -1.33
N LEU A 26 4.44 3.05 -1.74
CA LEU A 26 4.39 1.65 -2.17
C LEU A 26 4.08 0.69 -1.01
N GLN A 27 4.59 0.96 0.19
CA GLN A 27 4.29 0.16 1.37
C GLN A 27 2.82 0.29 1.77
N LEU A 28 2.29 1.52 1.87
CA LEU A 28 0.87 1.76 2.14
C LEU A 28 -0.02 1.14 1.07
N TYR A 29 0.33 1.29 -0.21
CA TYR A 29 -0.38 0.66 -1.31
C TYR A 29 -0.43 -0.87 -1.18
N SER A 30 0.73 -1.51 -0.99
CA SER A 30 0.80 -2.98 -0.94
C SER A 30 0.04 -3.57 0.24
N LEU A 31 0.13 -2.95 1.41
CA LEU A 31 -0.63 -3.35 2.60
C LEU A 31 -2.13 -3.11 2.43
N TYR A 32 -2.53 -2.00 1.79
CA TYR A 32 -3.94 -1.75 1.47
C TYR A 32 -4.51 -2.83 0.55
N LYS A 33 -3.81 -3.14 -0.55
CA LYS A 33 -4.23 -4.18 -1.50
C LYS A 33 -4.31 -5.56 -0.84
N GLN A 34 -3.33 -5.92 -0.01
CA GLN A 34 -3.37 -7.18 0.74
C GLN A 34 -4.52 -7.20 1.77
N ALA A 35 -4.81 -6.09 2.43
CA ALA A 35 -5.89 -5.97 3.40
C ALA A 35 -7.29 -6.08 2.78
N THR A 36 -7.48 -5.62 1.54
CA THR A 36 -8.78 -5.63 0.85
C THR A 36 -8.96 -6.87 -0.01
N ASP A 37 -7.96 -7.17 -0.83
CA ASP A 37 -8.06 -8.15 -1.92
C ASP A 37 -7.40 -9.47 -1.51
N GLY A 38 -6.40 -9.44 -0.63
CA GLY A 38 -5.58 -10.59 -0.27
C GLY A 38 -4.41 -10.75 -1.24
N ASP A 39 -3.95 -11.99 -1.42
CA ASP A 39 -2.82 -12.30 -2.28
C ASP A 39 -3.04 -11.83 -3.73
N ASN A 40 -2.01 -11.21 -4.29
CA ASN A 40 -2.05 -10.72 -5.67
C ASN A 40 -2.13 -11.89 -6.67
N ALA A 41 -3.23 -11.96 -7.42
CA ALA A 41 -3.45 -12.94 -8.50
C ALA A 41 -3.31 -12.34 -9.91
N ALA A 42 -3.11 -11.02 -10.03
CA ALA A 42 -3.00 -10.36 -11.32
C ALA A 42 -1.64 -10.69 -11.99
N PRO A 43 -1.56 -10.74 -13.32
CA PRO A 43 -0.29 -10.87 -14.01
C PRO A 43 0.59 -9.63 -13.75
N ARG A 44 1.90 -9.85 -13.73
CA ARG A 44 2.87 -8.78 -13.53
C ARG A 44 2.92 -7.85 -14.75
N PRO A 45 2.84 -6.51 -14.58
CA PRO A 45 2.94 -5.57 -15.68
C PRO A 45 4.25 -5.67 -16.48
N GLY A 46 4.21 -5.26 -17.75
CA GLY A 46 5.36 -5.24 -18.65
C GLY A 46 6.45 -4.25 -18.21
N MET A 47 7.67 -4.41 -18.75
CA MET A 47 8.86 -3.64 -18.33
C MET A 47 8.75 -2.13 -18.58
N LEU A 48 7.90 -1.70 -19.51
CA LEU A 48 7.69 -0.27 -19.81
C LEU A 48 6.77 0.43 -18.79
N ASP A 49 5.99 -0.32 -18.01
CA ASP A 49 5.15 0.22 -16.93
C ASP A 49 5.88 0.13 -15.58
N MET A 50 6.84 1.03 -15.39
CA MET A 50 7.69 1.05 -14.19
C MET A 50 6.89 1.21 -12.88
N LEU A 51 5.86 2.07 -12.89
CA LEU A 51 5.04 2.33 -11.71
C LEU A 51 4.11 1.15 -11.40
N GLY A 52 3.43 0.62 -12.42
CA GLY A 52 2.57 -0.55 -12.26
C GLY A 52 3.38 -1.76 -11.79
N ARG A 53 4.58 -1.96 -12.33
CA ARG A 53 5.51 -3.01 -11.89
C ARG A 53 5.94 -2.83 -10.45
N ALA A 54 6.29 -1.62 -10.01
CA ALA A 54 6.66 -1.35 -8.62
C ALA A 54 5.48 -1.59 -7.64
N LYS A 55 4.27 -1.17 -8.01
CA LYS A 55 3.04 -1.47 -7.27
C LYS A 55 2.76 -2.97 -7.19
N TRP A 56 2.87 -3.67 -8.31
CA TRP A 56 2.66 -5.11 -8.37
C TRP A 56 3.70 -5.85 -7.53
N ASP A 57 4.98 -5.49 -7.65
CA ASP A 57 6.09 -6.12 -6.93
C ASP A 57 5.97 -5.90 -5.41
N SER A 58 5.61 -4.68 -4.98
CA SER A 58 5.39 -4.39 -3.57
C SER A 58 4.21 -5.18 -2.98
N TRP A 59 3.10 -5.31 -3.73
CA TRP A 59 1.96 -6.13 -3.31
C TRP A 59 2.29 -7.64 -3.30
N ALA A 60 2.97 -8.14 -4.32
CA ALA A 60 3.38 -9.55 -4.40
C ALA A 60 4.28 -9.97 -3.22
N LYS A 61 5.09 -9.05 -2.67
CA LYS A 61 5.89 -9.30 -1.46
C LYS A 61 5.05 -9.54 -0.19
N GLN A 62 3.78 -9.13 -0.16
CA GLN A 62 2.89 -9.33 0.99
C GLN A 62 2.15 -10.68 0.95
N LYS A 63 2.46 -11.55 -0.03
CA LYS A 63 1.79 -12.83 -0.21
C LYS A 63 1.82 -13.68 1.07
N GLY A 64 0.68 -14.28 1.41
CA GLY A 64 0.50 -15.10 2.61
C GLY A 64 0.17 -14.29 3.87
N LEU A 65 0.26 -12.96 3.83
CA LEU A 65 -0.16 -12.12 4.95
C LEU A 65 -1.69 -12.09 5.03
N SER A 66 -2.25 -12.36 6.21
CA SER A 66 -3.70 -12.32 6.40
C SER A 66 -4.25 -10.90 6.21
N LYS A 67 -5.51 -10.78 5.76
CA LYS A 67 -6.18 -9.48 5.65
C LYS A 67 -6.19 -8.72 6.97
N ARG A 68 -6.26 -9.42 8.11
CA ARG A 68 -6.25 -8.81 9.44
C ARG A 68 -4.89 -8.20 9.76
N ASP A 69 -3.81 -8.95 9.51
CA ASP A 69 -2.46 -8.50 9.85
C ASP A 69 -2.00 -7.40 8.89
N ALA A 70 -2.41 -7.46 7.61
CA ALA A 70 -2.21 -6.38 6.65
C ALA A 70 -2.84 -5.05 7.10
N LYS A 71 -4.06 -5.09 7.67
CA LYS A 71 -4.72 -3.89 8.24
C LYS A 71 -3.95 -3.33 9.43
N ALA A 72 -3.44 -4.19 10.31
CA ALA A 72 -2.65 -3.76 11.46
C ALA A 72 -1.34 -3.12 11.03
N LEU A 73 -0.62 -3.74 10.09
CA LEU A 73 0.61 -3.20 9.52
C LEU A 73 0.37 -1.88 8.77
N TYR A 74 -0.74 -1.73 8.05
CA TYR A 74 -1.09 -0.48 7.37
C TYR A 74 -1.22 0.69 8.35
N VAL A 75 -1.94 0.48 9.46
CA VAL A 75 -2.09 1.51 10.51
C VAL A 75 -0.72 1.83 11.12
N GLY A 76 0.11 0.81 11.40
CA GLY A 76 1.45 1.01 11.94
C GLY A 76 2.40 1.73 10.97
N ALA A 77 2.29 1.48 9.67
CA ALA A 77 3.06 2.18 8.64
C ALA A 77 2.65 3.65 8.54
N LEU A 78 1.35 3.96 8.59
CA LEU A 78 0.85 5.33 8.55
C LEU A 78 1.29 6.17 9.75
N LEU A 79 1.44 5.56 10.94
CA LEU A 79 1.91 6.28 12.14
C LEU A 79 3.41 6.62 12.11
N LYS A 80 4.17 6.03 11.17
CA LYS A 80 5.60 6.30 10.99
C LYS A 80 5.88 7.39 9.95
N VAL A 81 4.84 7.78 9.21
CA VAL A 81 4.82 8.87 8.24
C VAL A 81 4.50 10.16 8.97
#